data_AF-A0A2T6M3G6-F1
#
_entry.id   AF-A0A2T6M3G6-F1
#
_cell.length_a   1.000
_cell.length_b   1.000
_cell.length_c   1.000
_cell.angle_alpha   90.00
_cell.angle_beta   90.00
_cell.angle_gamma   90.00
#
_symmetry.space_group_name_H-M   'P 1'
#
loop_
_entity.id
_entity.type
_entity.pdbx_description
1 polymer ?
#
loop_
_entity_poly.entity_id
_entity_poly.type
_entity_poly.pdbx_seq_one_letter_code
_entity_poly.pdbx_strand_id
1 'polypeptide(L)'
;MTIIADMLASGQHIGHHSDAPVGKPLGLKRAVRPIIVSATFIAYASNIMGTTNHDEAYDKLLTALLGRVLDMLRFAEAKSAALLAFASAWIVGIVNLLSSGKPTPPGYHYVALAALPLFIIAATVAITSLLPKLQTSTFTGDPKGHFQNLLFFGDIADITVDGFKNDIRAAYRQTGDAPTEAYLSDLEAQIAINSKVTKRKHRMFNVGAVAALIAIALFSVPTVGAVLNAIGCWISR
;
A
#
# COMPACT_ATOMS: atom_id res chain seq x y z
N MET A 1 23.61 26.94 29.21
CA MET A 1 23.41 27.25 27.78
C MET A 1 24.77 27.53 27.15
N THR A 2 25.70 26.57 27.20
CA THR A 2 27.12 26.79 26.81
C THR A 2 27.90 25.47 26.68
N ILE A 3 27.53 24.54 25.78
CA ILE A 3 28.45 23.45 25.36
C ILE A 3 28.14 23.05 23.90
N ILE A 4 28.21 24.02 22.98
CA ILE A 4 28.31 23.77 21.53
C ILE A 4 29.12 24.94 20.95
N ALA A 5 30.44 24.93 21.17
CA ALA A 5 31.35 25.89 20.53
C ALA A 5 32.81 25.44 20.44
N ASP A 6 33.23 24.35 21.10
CA ASP A 6 34.66 24.12 21.35
C ASP A 6 35.26 22.82 20.76
N MET A 7 34.71 22.33 19.65
CA MET A 7 35.30 21.17 18.93
C MET A 7 35.49 21.40 17.43
N LEU A 8 35.56 22.66 17.01
CA LEU A 8 35.93 23.08 15.64
C LEU A 8 37.39 23.53 15.50
N ALA A 9 38.26 23.19 16.47
CA ALA A 9 39.66 23.61 16.48
C ALA A 9 40.62 22.52 16.97
N SER A 10 40.84 21.46 16.18
CA SER A 10 42.15 20.77 16.17
C SER A 10 42.33 19.96 14.88
N GLY A 11 43.02 20.58 13.91
CA GLY A 11 43.68 19.83 12.85
C GLY A 11 45.08 19.43 13.32
N GLN A 12 45.43 18.15 13.19
CA GLN A 12 46.83 17.76 13.01
C GLN A 12 46.98 16.53 12.11
N HIS A 13 47.80 16.75 11.08
CA HIS A 13 48.31 15.84 10.06
C HIS A 13 49.20 14.71 10.62
N ILE A 14 49.12 13.50 10.04
CA ILE A 14 50.27 12.69 9.56
C ILE A 14 49.78 11.84 8.37
N GLY A 15 50.52 11.81 7.25
CA GLY A 15 50.16 11.09 6.01
C GLY A 15 51.04 9.88 5.69
N HIS A 16 50.60 9.07 4.72
CA HIS A 16 51.41 8.53 3.61
C HIS A 16 50.59 7.63 2.66
N HIS A 17 50.83 7.80 1.35
CA HIS A 17 50.70 6.88 0.20
C HIS A 17 49.60 5.80 0.17
N SER A 18 48.68 5.91 -0.80
CA SER A 18 48.53 4.89 -1.87
C SER A 18 47.63 5.40 -3.01
N ASP A 19 48.11 5.25 -4.24
CA ASP A 19 47.41 5.58 -5.49
C ASP A 19 46.28 4.59 -5.79
N ALA A 20 45.06 5.07 -6.04
CA ALA A 20 44.00 4.31 -6.73
C ALA A 20 42.94 5.26 -7.33
N PRO A 21 42.31 4.90 -8.47
CA PRO A 21 41.72 5.87 -9.39
C PRO A 21 40.32 6.38 -8.97
N VAL A 22 40.13 7.65 -9.35
CA VAL A 22 38.94 8.49 -9.20
C VAL A 22 37.68 7.82 -9.78
N GLY A 23 36.83 7.29 -8.90
CA GLY A 23 35.44 6.95 -9.19
C GLY A 23 34.54 8.17 -9.03
N LYS A 24 33.87 8.58 -10.12
CA LYS A 24 32.84 9.64 -10.14
C LYS A 24 31.77 9.41 -9.06
N PRO A 25 31.40 10.41 -8.24
CA PRO A 25 30.22 10.29 -7.40
C PRO A 25 28.96 10.46 -8.26
N LEU A 26 28.24 9.36 -8.52
CA LEU A 26 26.86 9.42 -9.03
C LEU A 26 25.98 10.04 -7.93
N GLY A 27 25.67 11.32 -8.09
CA GLY A 27 24.69 12.03 -7.29
C GLY A 27 23.30 11.44 -7.47
N LEU A 28 22.95 10.43 -6.68
CA LEU A 28 21.59 9.94 -6.54
C LEU A 28 20.87 10.76 -5.46
N LYS A 29 20.40 11.96 -5.82
CA LYS A 29 19.42 12.69 -5.00
C LYS A 29 18.12 11.89 -4.99
N ARG A 30 17.99 10.92 -4.07
CA ARG A 30 16.69 10.33 -3.71
C ARG A 30 15.88 11.41 -3.01
N ALA A 31 14.98 12.04 -3.76
CA ALA A 31 13.91 12.85 -3.19
C ALA A 31 13.00 11.93 -2.36
N VAL A 32 13.27 11.85 -1.06
CA VAL A 32 12.37 11.25 -0.08
C VAL A 32 11.15 12.17 -0.02
N ARG A 33 10.06 11.77 -0.68
CA ARG A 33 8.79 12.48 -0.54
C ARG A 33 8.36 12.39 0.92
N PRO A 34 7.93 13.50 1.56
CA PRO A 34 7.46 13.46 2.93
C PRO A 34 6.28 12.49 3.02
N ILE A 35 6.40 11.49 3.90
CA ILE A 35 5.28 10.65 4.30
C ILE A 35 4.30 11.60 4.97
N ILE A 36 3.11 11.76 4.38
CA ILE A 36 2.04 12.57 4.98
C ILE A 36 1.55 11.79 6.20
N VAL A 37 2.12 12.11 7.36
CA VAL A 37 1.73 11.57 8.65
C VAL A 37 0.49 12.33 9.12
N SER A 38 -0.62 11.62 9.34
CA SER A 38 -1.89 12.23 9.79
C SER A 38 -1.70 13.01 11.09
N ALA A 39 -2.35 14.17 11.26
CA ALA A 39 -2.32 14.96 12.49
C ALA A 39 -2.72 14.15 13.74
N THR A 40 -3.62 13.17 13.58
CA THR A 40 -4.01 12.22 14.63
C THR A 40 -2.83 11.38 15.13
N PHE A 41 -1.89 11.06 14.24
CA PHE A 41 -0.70 10.29 14.59
C PHE A 41 0.32 11.14 15.34
N ILE A 42 0.47 12.41 14.99
CA ILE A 42 1.36 13.34 15.71
C ILE A 42 0.84 13.55 17.13
N ALA A 43 -0.47 13.75 17.30
CA ALA A 43 -1.10 13.86 18.60
C ALA A 43 -0.93 12.58 19.44
N TYR A 44 -1.17 11.41 18.85
CA TYR A 44 -1.00 10.11 19.51
C TYR A 44 0.45 9.82 19.91
N ALA A 45 1.41 10.08 19.02
CA ALA A 45 2.84 9.90 19.29
C ALA A 45 3.33 10.87 20.40
N SER A 46 2.85 12.11 20.42
CA SER A 46 3.23 13.09 21.47
C SER A 46 2.71 12.70 22.85
N ASN A 47 1.53 12.06 22.92
CA ASN A 47 0.92 11.63 24.18
C ASN A 47 1.63 10.40 24.77
N ILE A 48 2.20 9.53 23.92
CA ILE A 48 2.94 8.32 24.35
C ILE A 48 4.38 8.66 24.80
N MET A 49 5.03 9.66 24.21
CA MET A 49 6.37 10.09 24.59
C MET A 49 6.43 10.82 25.95
N GLY A 50 5.27 11.17 26.55
CA GLY A 50 5.21 11.99 27.76
C GLY A 50 5.34 11.24 29.10
N THR A 51 5.12 9.92 29.18
CA THR A 51 4.84 9.27 30.48
C THR A 51 5.36 7.84 30.71
N THR A 52 6.23 7.26 29.86
CA THR A 52 6.67 5.85 29.99
C THR A 52 8.15 5.65 29.66
N ASN A 53 8.76 4.55 30.15
CA ASN A 53 10.08 4.07 29.71
C ASN A 53 10.14 4.11 28.17
N HIS A 54 11.21 4.67 27.61
CA HIS A 54 11.30 4.97 26.17
C HIS A 54 11.01 3.74 25.28
N ASP A 55 11.38 2.55 25.75
CA ASP A 55 11.18 1.29 25.03
C ASP A 55 9.71 0.82 25.01
N GLU A 56 8.97 1.05 26.09
CA GLU A 56 7.53 0.73 26.17
C GLU A 56 6.71 1.70 25.30
N ALA A 57 7.11 2.97 25.26
CA ALA A 57 6.54 3.97 24.38
C ALA A 57 6.77 3.61 22.90
N TYR A 58 7.97 3.13 22.57
CA TYR A 58 8.34 2.71 21.22
C TYR A 58 7.57 1.48 20.74
N ASP A 59 7.44 0.45 21.59
CA ASP A 59 6.63 -0.73 21.29
C ASP A 59 5.17 -0.38 20.98
N LYS A 60 4.53 0.42 21.86
CA LYS A 60 3.15 0.88 21.64
C LYS A 60 2.98 1.61 20.31
N LEU A 61 3.99 2.39 19.88
CA LEU A 61 3.98 3.08 18.60
C LEU A 61 4.05 2.10 17.42
N LEU A 62 4.97 1.13 17.46
CA LEU A 62 5.13 0.12 16.40
C LEU A 62 3.87 -0.75 16.27
N THR A 63 3.33 -1.22 17.39
CA THR A 63 2.10 -2.01 17.42
C THR A 63 0.92 -1.22 16.83
N ALA A 64 0.80 0.07 17.18
CA ALA A 64 -0.22 0.95 16.60
C ALA A 64 -0.02 1.17 15.08
N LEU A 65 1.22 1.33 14.63
CA LEU A 65 1.56 1.45 13.21
C LEU A 65 1.22 0.18 12.43
N LEU A 66 1.54 -1.00 12.97
CA LEU A 66 1.21 -2.27 12.36
C LEU A 66 -0.31 -2.41 12.19
N GLY A 67 -1.08 -2.15 13.25
CA GLY A 67 -2.55 -2.16 13.19
C GLY A 67 -3.09 -1.23 12.09
N ARG A 68 -2.57 -0.01 12.02
CA ARG A 68 -2.97 0.96 10.98
C ARG A 68 -2.67 0.48 9.56
N VAL A 69 -1.52 -0.13 9.34
CA VAL A 69 -1.15 -0.65 8.01
C VAL A 69 -2.06 -1.81 7.62
N LEU A 70 -2.40 -2.71 8.56
CA LEU A 70 -3.34 -3.81 8.33
C LEU A 70 -4.75 -3.29 8.00
N ASP A 71 -5.21 -2.23 8.65
CA ASP A 71 -6.50 -1.62 8.34
C ASP A 71 -6.51 -0.98 6.94
N MET A 72 -5.44 -0.30 6.54
CA MET A 72 -5.30 0.23 5.18
C MET A 72 -5.27 -0.89 4.13
N LEU A 73 -4.65 -2.02 4.44
CA LEU A 73 -4.65 -3.20 3.57
C LEU A 73 -6.08 -3.73 3.37
N ARG A 74 -6.82 -3.95 4.45
CA ARG A 74 -8.22 -4.39 4.42
C ARG A 74 -9.11 -3.43 3.64
N PHE A 75 -8.90 -2.12 3.80
CA PHE A 75 -9.61 -1.11 3.03
C PHE A 75 -9.29 -1.17 1.53
N ALA A 76 -8.03 -1.41 1.16
CA ALA A 76 -7.64 -1.60 -0.24
C ALA A 76 -8.31 -2.85 -0.86
N GLU A 77 -8.48 -3.91 -0.08
CA GLU A 77 -9.19 -5.13 -0.50
C GLU A 77 -10.68 -4.89 -0.68
N ALA A 78 -11.34 -4.24 0.29
CA ALA A 78 -12.75 -3.86 0.20
C ALA A 78 -13.03 -3.00 -1.04
N LYS A 79 -12.15 -2.04 -1.34
CA LYS A 79 -12.23 -1.22 -2.56
C LYS A 79 -12.12 -2.03 -3.85
N SER A 80 -11.21 -2.99 -3.89
CA SER A 80 -11.03 -3.86 -5.06
C SER A 80 -12.25 -4.78 -5.25
N ALA A 81 -12.82 -5.32 -4.17
CA ALA A 81 -14.05 -6.10 -4.21
C ALA A 81 -15.25 -5.27 -4.69
N ALA A 82 -15.39 -4.04 -4.19
CA ALA A 82 -16.43 -3.12 -4.64
C ALA A 82 -16.30 -2.79 -6.14
N LEU A 83 -15.08 -2.52 -6.61
CA LEU A 83 -14.81 -2.28 -8.03
C LEU A 83 -15.17 -3.50 -8.90
N LEU A 84 -14.86 -4.72 -8.43
CA LEU A 84 -15.22 -5.95 -9.13
C LEU A 84 -16.74 -6.13 -9.24
N ALA A 85 -17.47 -5.97 -8.14
CA ALA A 85 -18.93 -6.08 -8.13
C ALA A 85 -19.56 -5.05 -9.07
N PHE A 86 -19.08 -3.81 -9.00
CA PHE A 86 -19.53 -2.72 -9.86
C PHE A 86 -19.25 -3.00 -11.34
N ALA A 87 -18.02 -3.41 -11.70
CA ALA A 87 -17.67 -3.74 -13.07
C ALA A 87 -18.49 -4.93 -13.62
N SER A 88 -18.69 -5.98 -12.81
CA SER A 88 -19.51 -7.13 -13.18
C SER A 88 -20.97 -6.74 -13.49
N ALA A 89 -21.56 -5.88 -12.66
CA ALA A 89 -22.92 -5.39 -12.90
C ALA A 89 -23.03 -4.63 -14.25
N TRP A 90 -22.05 -3.79 -14.56
CA TRP A 90 -22.00 -3.08 -15.84
C TRP A 90 -21.78 -4.02 -17.04
N ILE A 91 -20.90 -5.02 -16.92
CA ILE A 91 -20.69 -6.02 -17.97
C ILE A 91 -22.01 -6.72 -18.30
N VAL A 92 -22.73 -7.21 -17.27
CA VAL A 92 -24.03 -7.85 -17.46
C VAL A 92 -25.05 -6.88 -18.08
N GLY A 93 -25.10 -5.65 -17.60
CA GLY A 93 -25.99 -4.61 -18.15
C GLY A 93 -25.73 -4.35 -19.64
N ILE A 94 -24.45 -4.24 -20.03
CA ILE A 94 -24.05 -4.02 -21.43
C ILE A 94 -24.35 -5.24 -22.29
N VAL A 95 -24.02 -6.44 -21.83
CA VAL A 95 -24.30 -7.69 -22.55
C VAL A 95 -25.81 -7.83 -22.78
N ASN A 96 -26.62 -7.58 -21.76
CA ASN A 96 -28.08 -7.62 -21.88
C ASN A 96 -28.62 -6.55 -22.84
N LEU A 97 -28.09 -5.33 -22.78
CA LEU A 97 -28.46 -4.25 -23.70
C LEU A 97 -28.17 -4.65 -25.16
N LEU A 98 -26.97 -5.17 -25.43
CA LEU A 98 -26.54 -5.58 -26.76
C LEU A 98 -27.27 -6.83 -27.26
N SER A 99 -27.67 -7.74 -26.37
CA SER A 99 -28.35 -9.00 -26.72
C SER A 99 -29.87 -8.88 -26.80
N SER A 100 -30.44 -7.74 -26.36
CA SER A 100 -31.90 -7.58 -26.22
C SER A 100 -32.68 -7.58 -27.54
N GLY A 101 -32.00 -7.42 -28.69
CA GLY A 101 -32.64 -7.31 -30.01
C GLY A 101 -33.50 -6.05 -30.19
N LYS A 102 -33.62 -5.20 -29.17
CA LYS A 102 -34.36 -3.94 -29.23
C LYS A 102 -33.51 -2.88 -29.95
N PRO A 103 -34.13 -1.99 -30.74
CA PRO A 103 -33.40 -0.87 -31.33
C PRO A 103 -32.85 0.00 -30.20
N THR A 104 -31.52 0.13 -30.17
CA THR A 104 -30.85 1.03 -29.21
C THR A 104 -30.87 2.46 -29.77
N PRO A 105 -30.99 3.49 -28.91
CA PRO A 105 -30.90 4.86 -29.37
C PRO A 105 -29.56 5.11 -30.10
N PRO A 106 -29.55 5.99 -31.13
CA PRO A 106 -28.36 6.26 -31.91
C PRO A 106 -27.13 6.56 -31.03
N GLY A 107 -26.00 5.93 -31.33
CA GLY A 107 -24.73 6.13 -30.61
C GLY A 107 -24.51 5.20 -29.40
N TYR A 108 -25.56 4.69 -28.74
CA TYR A 108 -25.39 3.82 -27.57
C TYR A 108 -24.78 2.46 -27.92
N HIS A 109 -25.02 1.95 -29.13
CA HIS A 109 -24.43 0.69 -29.59
C HIS A 109 -22.88 0.75 -29.62
N TYR A 110 -22.33 1.80 -30.23
CA TYR A 110 -20.88 1.99 -30.33
C TYR A 110 -20.23 2.26 -28.97
N VAL A 111 -20.92 3.04 -28.13
CA VAL A 111 -20.46 3.32 -26.76
C VAL A 111 -20.45 2.06 -25.90
N ALA A 112 -21.50 1.22 -26.00
CA ALA A 112 -21.57 -0.06 -25.30
C ALA A 112 -20.44 -1.01 -25.71
N LEU A 113 -20.14 -1.10 -27.01
CA LEU A 113 -19.01 -1.89 -27.53
C LEU A 113 -17.64 -1.35 -27.06
N ALA A 114 -17.47 -0.03 -26.97
CA ALA A 114 -16.23 0.59 -26.49
C ALA A 114 -16.06 0.49 -24.97
N ALA A 115 -17.14 0.56 -24.20
CA ALA A 115 -17.12 0.51 -22.73
C ALA A 115 -16.94 -0.91 -22.18
N LEU A 116 -17.43 -1.94 -22.90
CA LEU A 116 -17.32 -3.34 -22.48
C LEU A 116 -15.87 -3.78 -22.17
N PRO A 117 -14.86 -3.60 -23.06
CA PRO A 117 -13.49 -3.98 -22.77
C PRO A 117 -12.89 -3.21 -21.59
N LEU A 118 -13.29 -1.96 -21.36
CA LEU A 118 -12.82 -1.16 -20.22
C LEU A 118 -13.32 -1.73 -18.89
N PHE A 119 -14.58 -2.15 -18.81
CA PHE A 119 -15.11 -2.82 -17.62
C PHE A 119 -14.48 -4.20 -17.40
N ILE A 120 -14.19 -4.96 -18.47
CA ILE A 120 -13.45 -6.23 -18.38
C ILE A 120 -12.06 -5.98 -17.79
N ILE A 121 -11.32 -4.99 -18.28
CA ILE A 121 -10.01 -4.61 -17.74
C ILE A 121 -10.12 -4.23 -16.26
N ALA A 122 -11.11 -3.41 -15.89
CA ALA A 122 -11.35 -3.04 -14.50
C ALA A 122 -11.60 -4.26 -13.60
N ALA A 123 -12.44 -5.21 -14.06
CA ALA A 123 -12.73 -6.45 -13.35
C ALA A 123 -11.48 -7.35 -13.23
N THR A 124 -10.69 -7.51 -14.29
CA THR A 124 -9.44 -8.29 -14.24
C THR A 124 -8.42 -7.67 -13.27
N VAL A 125 -8.28 -6.34 -13.28
CA VAL A 125 -7.39 -5.64 -12.33
C VAL A 125 -7.89 -5.81 -10.89
N ALA A 126 -9.20 -5.76 -10.67
CA ALA A 126 -9.79 -5.98 -9.35
C ALA A 126 -9.56 -7.43 -8.84
N ILE A 127 -9.80 -8.44 -9.68
CA ILE A 127 -9.52 -9.86 -9.36
C ILE A 127 -8.04 -10.05 -9.03
N THR A 128 -7.13 -9.54 -9.87
CA THR A 128 -5.68 -9.68 -9.64
C THR A 128 -5.16 -8.92 -8.41
N SER A 129 -5.88 -7.90 -7.95
CA SER A 129 -5.63 -7.19 -6.69
C SER A 129 -6.10 -7.98 -5.46
N LEU A 130 -7.17 -8.77 -5.62
CA LEU A 130 -7.72 -9.64 -4.58
C LEU A 130 -6.93 -10.95 -4.42
N LEU A 131 -6.29 -11.44 -5.49
CA LEU A 131 -5.52 -12.68 -5.43
C LEU A 131 -4.48 -12.61 -4.30
N PRO A 132 -4.48 -13.60 -3.39
CA PRO A 132 -3.48 -13.68 -2.33
C PRO A 132 -2.12 -13.90 -2.97
N LYS A 133 -1.35 -12.82 -3.12
CA LYS A 133 0.07 -12.93 -3.45
C LYS A 133 0.79 -13.30 -2.16
N LEU A 134 0.76 -14.59 -1.86
CA LEU A 134 1.74 -15.23 -1.00
C LEU A 134 3.11 -14.97 -1.65
N GLN A 135 3.78 -13.90 -1.24
CA GLN A 135 5.15 -13.63 -1.66
C GLN A 135 6.06 -14.64 -0.95
N THR A 136 5.96 -15.92 -1.33
CA THR A 136 6.68 -17.04 -0.70
C THR A 136 8.16 -17.11 -1.07
N SER A 137 8.68 -16.29 -1.99
CA SER A 137 10.06 -16.45 -2.49
C SER A 137 10.98 -15.25 -2.29
N THR A 138 10.53 -14.16 -1.67
CA THR A 138 11.40 -13.00 -1.38
C THR A 138 11.33 -12.53 0.07
N PHE A 139 10.61 -13.29 0.91
CA PHE A 139 10.47 -13.02 2.34
C PHE A 139 11.28 -13.94 3.24
N THR A 140 11.85 -15.01 2.68
CA THR A 140 12.90 -15.76 3.37
C THR A 140 14.16 -14.90 3.36
N GLY A 141 14.53 -14.44 4.55
CA GLY A 141 15.90 -14.23 5.04
C GLY A 141 16.95 -13.64 4.10
N ASP A 142 17.64 -12.63 4.60
CA ASP A 142 19.04 -12.41 4.28
C ASP A 142 19.78 -13.77 4.02
N PRO A 143 20.59 -13.90 2.96
CA PRO A 143 21.46 -15.07 2.75
C PRO A 143 22.44 -15.36 3.91
N LYS A 144 22.43 -14.56 4.97
CA LYS A 144 23.13 -14.79 6.23
C LYS A 144 22.18 -15.20 7.36
N GLY A 145 21.79 -16.47 7.37
CA GLY A 145 21.52 -17.24 8.60
C GLY A 145 20.29 -16.88 9.44
N HIS A 146 19.29 -17.77 9.41
CA HIS A 146 18.44 -18.16 10.56
C HIS A 146 17.96 -17.06 11.53
N PHE A 147 17.07 -16.18 11.09
CA PHE A 147 16.07 -15.60 12.00
C PHE A 147 14.68 -15.88 11.43
N GLN A 148 13.95 -16.80 12.06
CA GLN A 148 12.51 -16.98 11.84
C GLN A 148 11.80 -15.80 12.48
N ASN A 149 10.99 -15.06 11.72
CA ASN A 149 10.18 -13.99 12.28
C ASN A 149 8.96 -14.65 12.92
N LEU A 150 9.01 -14.87 14.24
CA LEU A 150 7.94 -15.57 14.97
C LEU A 150 6.65 -14.75 15.06
N LEU A 151 6.64 -13.49 14.59
CA LEU A 151 5.38 -12.76 14.40
C LEU A 151 4.79 -12.97 12.99
N PHE A 152 5.54 -13.48 12.02
CA PHE A 152 5.11 -13.61 10.63
C PHE A 152 4.33 -14.92 10.43
N PHE A 153 3.08 -14.80 9.99
CA PHE A 153 2.17 -15.95 9.85
C PHE A 153 2.70 -17.09 8.96
N GLY A 154 3.57 -16.79 7.99
CA GLY A 154 4.18 -17.80 7.13
C GLY A 154 5.16 -18.69 7.87
N ASP A 155 5.97 -18.11 8.76
CA ASP A 155 6.95 -18.85 9.56
C ASP A 155 6.26 -19.61 10.70
N ILE A 156 5.18 -19.06 11.27
CA ILE A 156 4.37 -19.71 12.32
C ILE A 156 3.64 -20.95 11.79
N ALA A 157 3.22 -20.95 10.52
CA ALA A 157 2.44 -22.04 9.93
C ALA A 157 3.17 -23.39 9.95
N ASP A 158 4.49 -23.38 9.97
CA ASP A 158 5.34 -24.58 9.97
C ASP A 158 5.76 -25.03 11.38
N ILE A 159 5.36 -24.31 12.43
CA ILE A 159 5.77 -24.56 13.83
C ILE A 159 4.61 -25.18 14.62
N THR A 160 4.90 -26.16 15.49
CA THR A 160 3.91 -26.74 16.40
C THR A 160 3.55 -25.77 17.54
N VAL A 161 2.35 -25.87 18.10
CA VAL A 161 1.88 -24.96 19.16
C VAL A 161 2.83 -24.89 20.36
N ASP A 162 3.39 -26.04 20.77
CA ASP A 162 4.36 -26.11 21.88
C ASP A 162 5.74 -25.57 21.50
N GLY A 163 6.19 -25.80 20.26
CA GLY A 163 7.41 -25.19 19.71
C GLY A 163 7.32 -23.68 19.70
N PHE A 164 6.24 -23.14 19.14
CA PHE A 164 5.99 -21.71 19.04
C PHE A 164 6.01 -20.99 20.39
N LYS A 165 5.38 -21.59 21.41
CA LYS A 165 5.35 -21.02 22.77
C LYS A 165 6.73 -20.97 23.41
N ASN A 166 7.57 -21.98 23.17
CA ASN A 166 8.93 -22.03 23.69
C ASN A 166 9.84 -21.07 22.92
N ASP A 167 9.70 -21.00 21.59
CA ASP A 167 10.50 -20.15 20.71
C ASP A 167 10.20 -18.67 20.94
N ILE A 168 8.93 -18.27 21.09
CA ILE A 168 8.57 -16.88 21.46
C ILE A 168 9.13 -16.51 22.82
N ARG A 169 9.05 -17.41 23.81
CA ARG A 169 9.59 -17.14 25.15
C ARG A 169 11.11 -17.06 25.15
N ALA A 170 11.78 -17.81 24.30
CA ALA A 170 13.23 -17.76 24.15
C ALA A 170 13.68 -16.50 23.39
N ALA A 171 12.94 -16.09 22.36
CA ALA A 171 13.31 -14.99 21.47
C ALA A 171 12.88 -13.61 21.99
N TYR A 172 11.69 -13.49 22.60
CA TYR A 172 11.07 -12.19 22.92
C TYR A 172 10.92 -11.93 24.42
N ARG A 173 11.34 -12.86 25.29
CA ARG A 173 11.29 -12.67 26.74
C ARG A 173 12.68 -12.34 27.26
N GLN A 174 12.91 -11.07 27.60
CA GLN A 174 14.08 -10.68 28.40
C GLN A 174 13.82 -10.86 29.89
N THR A 175 14.90 -10.94 30.67
CA THR A 175 14.89 -10.89 32.13
C THR A 175 14.61 -9.46 32.61
N GLY A 176 13.40 -8.94 32.39
CA GLY A 176 12.97 -7.57 32.72
C GLY A 176 11.68 -7.14 32.02
N ASP A 177 11.19 -5.93 32.30
CA ASP A 177 9.94 -5.37 31.74
C ASP A 177 10.10 -4.70 30.35
N ALA A 178 11.28 -4.76 29.74
CA ALA A 178 11.56 -4.10 28.44
C ALA A 178 11.40 -5.07 27.25
N PRO A 179 10.86 -4.61 26.10
CA PRO A 179 10.75 -5.41 24.88
C PRO A 179 12.12 -5.70 24.25
N THR A 180 12.31 -6.91 23.71
CA THR A 180 13.57 -7.31 23.04
C THR A 180 13.77 -6.55 21.72
N GLU A 181 15.01 -6.20 21.39
CA GLU A 181 15.37 -5.62 20.08
C GLU A 181 14.92 -6.49 18.89
N ALA A 182 15.00 -7.83 19.02
CA ALA A 182 14.50 -8.77 18.02
C ALA A 182 12.99 -8.64 17.78
N TYR A 183 12.21 -8.43 18.84
CA TYR A 183 10.76 -8.22 18.76
C TYR A 183 10.42 -6.92 18.02
N LEU A 184 11.10 -5.83 18.37
CA LEU A 184 10.93 -4.52 17.72
C LEU A 184 11.33 -4.57 16.23
N SER A 185 12.44 -5.22 15.91
CA SER A 185 12.91 -5.44 14.53
C SER A 185 11.89 -6.24 13.70
N ASP A 186 11.27 -7.27 14.27
CA ASP A 186 10.25 -8.06 13.58
C ASP A 186 8.96 -7.26 13.33
N LEU A 187 8.54 -6.41 14.28
CA LEU A 187 7.46 -5.45 14.10
C LEU A 187 7.74 -4.47 12.95
N GLU A 188 8.94 -3.88 12.92
CA GLU A 188 9.36 -2.97 11.85
C GLU A 188 9.34 -3.65 10.48
N ALA A 189 9.83 -4.88 10.40
CA ALA A 189 9.78 -5.68 9.18
C ALA A 189 8.33 -5.84 8.70
N GLN A 190 7.41 -6.24 9.56
CA GLN A 190 6.00 -6.40 9.19
C GLN A 190 5.34 -5.10 8.74
N ILE A 191 5.62 -3.99 9.41
CA ILE A 191 5.12 -2.66 9.00
C ILE A 191 5.62 -2.34 7.59
N ALA A 192 6.91 -2.50 7.33
CA ALA A 192 7.51 -2.20 6.03
C ALA A 192 6.93 -3.08 4.92
N ILE A 193 6.73 -4.37 5.21
CA ILE A 193 6.20 -5.37 4.28
C ILE A 193 4.75 -5.07 3.94
N ASN A 194 3.89 -5.00 4.95
CA ASN A 194 2.46 -4.75 4.75
C ASN A 194 2.22 -3.38 4.11
N SER A 195 3.08 -2.39 4.38
CA SER A 195 3.03 -1.08 3.71
C SER A 195 3.31 -1.17 2.21
N LYS A 196 4.31 -1.97 1.79
CA LYS A 196 4.63 -2.19 0.37
C LYS A 196 3.46 -2.90 -0.35
N VAL A 197 2.87 -3.91 0.29
CA VAL A 197 1.71 -4.64 -0.25
C VAL A 197 0.51 -3.71 -0.40
N THR A 198 0.18 -2.95 0.66
CA THR A 198 -0.92 -1.97 0.67
C THR A 198 -0.76 -0.94 -0.44
N LYS A 199 0.44 -0.36 -0.59
CA LYS A 199 0.74 0.60 -1.66
C LYS A 199 0.53 0.00 -3.06
N ARG A 200 0.97 -1.24 -3.27
CA ARG A 200 0.77 -1.95 -4.54
C ARG A 200 -0.71 -2.17 -4.83
N LYS A 201 -1.49 -2.66 -3.85
CA LYS A 201 -2.94 -2.90 -4.01
C LYS A 201 -3.69 -1.61 -4.33
N HIS A 202 -3.38 -0.50 -3.64
CA HIS A 202 -3.96 0.79 -3.98
C HIS A 202 -3.63 1.27 -5.40
N ARG A 203 -2.39 1.05 -5.88
CA ARG A 203 -2.03 1.38 -7.26
C ARG A 203 -2.83 0.57 -8.28
N MET A 204 -3.00 -0.74 -8.03
CA MET A 204 -3.81 -1.60 -8.90
C MET A 204 -5.28 -1.16 -8.91
N PHE A 205 -5.86 -0.90 -7.73
CA PHE A 205 -7.21 -0.34 -7.61
C PHE A 205 -7.37 0.95 -8.43
N ASN A 206 -6.43 1.89 -8.33
CA ASN A 206 -6.52 3.16 -9.07
C ASN A 206 -6.55 2.95 -10.59
N VAL A 207 -5.75 2.01 -11.11
CA VAL A 207 -5.77 1.69 -12.55
C VAL A 207 -7.15 1.16 -12.98
N GLY A 208 -7.71 0.22 -12.22
CA GLY A 208 -9.04 -0.32 -12.52
C GLY A 208 -10.15 0.71 -12.38
N ALA A 209 -10.07 1.57 -11.35
CA ALA A 209 -11.04 2.64 -11.13
C ALA A 209 -11.02 3.68 -12.27
N VAL A 210 -9.84 4.06 -12.77
CA VAL A 210 -9.71 4.95 -13.92
C VAL A 210 -10.33 4.32 -15.17
N ALA A 211 -10.08 3.04 -15.43
CA ALA A 211 -10.71 2.35 -16.57
C ALA A 211 -12.25 2.36 -16.47
N ALA A 212 -12.80 2.07 -15.29
CA ALA A 212 -14.24 2.13 -15.05
C ALA A 212 -14.82 3.55 -15.21
N LEU A 213 -14.10 4.58 -14.73
CA LEU A 213 -14.52 5.97 -14.90
C LEU A 213 -14.55 6.40 -16.37
N ILE A 214 -13.55 6.00 -17.17
CA ILE A 214 -13.54 6.26 -18.60
C ILE A 214 -14.75 5.59 -19.26
N ALA A 215 -15.05 4.35 -18.90
CA ALA A 215 -16.21 3.63 -19.43
C ALA A 215 -17.54 4.36 -19.13
N ILE A 216 -17.73 4.85 -17.90
CA ILE A 216 -18.91 5.64 -17.51
C ILE A 216 -18.96 6.97 -18.26
N ALA A 217 -17.82 7.65 -18.43
CA ALA A 217 -17.75 8.91 -19.16
C ALA A 217 -18.19 8.74 -20.61
N LEU A 218 -17.83 7.62 -21.26
CA LEU A 218 -18.29 7.30 -22.61
C LEU A 218 -19.82 7.19 -22.68
N PHE A 219 -20.47 6.56 -21.69
CA PHE A 219 -21.94 6.49 -21.60
C PHE A 219 -22.62 7.84 -21.42
N SER A 220 -21.91 8.83 -20.88
CA SER A 220 -22.46 10.16 -20.65
C SER A 220 -22.59 10.96 -21.96
N VAL A 221 -21.73 10.72 -22.95
CA VAL A 221 -21.68 11.47 -24.22
C VAL A 221 -23.00 11.44 -24.99
N PRO A 222 -23.59 10.28 -25.36
CA PRO A 222 -24.85 10.25 -26.11
C PRO A 222 -26.01 10.79 -25.27
N THR A 223 -25.97 10.61 -23.95
CA THR A 223 -26.99 11.11 -23.02
C THR A 223 -27.03 12.64 -23.03
N VAL A 224 -25.88 13.30 -22.90
CA VAL A 224 -25.77 14.77 -22.93
C VAL A 224 -26.18 15.30 -24.31
N GLY A 225 -25.72 14.67 -25.39
CA GLY A 225 -26.10 15.07 -26.75
C GLY A 225 -27.61 15.00 -26.98
N ALA A 226 -28.28 13.94 -26.51
CA ALA A 226 -29.73 13.79 -26.60
C ALA A 226 -30.47 14.88 -25.80
N VAL A 227 -30.01 15.20 -24.59
CA VAL A 227 -30.60 16.25 -23.76
C VAL A 227 -30.45 17.63 -24.40
N LEU A 228 -29.26 17.97 -24.92
CA LEU A 228 -29.03 19.25 -25.59
C LEU A 228 -29.91 19.41 -26.84
N ASN A 229 -30.05 18.35 -27.64
CA ASN A 229 -30.94 18.35 -28.81
C ASN A 229 -32.41 18.55 -28.40
N ALA A 230 -32.86 17.91 -27.32
CA ALA A 230 -34.23 18.08 -26.82
C ALA A 230 -34.50 19.53 -26.36
N ILE A 231 -33.54 20.15 -25.67
CA ILE A 231 -33.63 21.55 -25.24
C ILE A 231 -33.68 22.49 -26.45
N GLY A 232 -32.82 22.27 -27.46
CA GLY A 232 -32.82 23.07 -28.69
C GLY A 232 -34.16 23.04 -29.42
N CYS A 233 -34.77 21.85 -29.56
CA CYS A 233 -36.10 21.68 -30.15
C CYS A 233 -37.22 22.39 -29.35
N TRP A 234 -37.10 22.46 -28.03
CA TRP A 234 -38.07 23.15 -27.18
C TRP A 234 -37.99 24.66 -27.34
N ILE A 235 -36.79 25.23 -27.45
CA ILE A 235 -36.58 26.67 -27.64
C ILE A 235 -37.05 27.14 -29.04
N SER A 236 -36.98 26.28 -30.05
CA SER A 236 -37.37 26.62 -31.42
C SER A 236 -38.88 26.54 -31.72
N ARG A 237 -39.70 26.10 -30.76
CA ARG A 237 -41.17 25.99 -30.88
C ARG A 237 -41.85 27.17 -30.21
#